data_AF-S3B1N5-F1
#
_entry.id   AF-S3B1N5-F1
#
_cell.length_a   1.000
_cell.length_b   1.000
_cell.length_c   1.000
_cell.angle_alpha   90.00
_cell.angle_beta   90.00
_cell.angle_gamma   90.00
#
_symmetry.space_group_name_H-M   'P 1'
#
loop_
_entity.id
_entity.type
_entity.pdbx_description
1 polymer ?
#
loop_
_entity_poly.entity_id
_entity_poly.type
_entity_poly.pdbx_seq_one_letter_code
_entity_poly.pdbx_strand_id
1 'polypeptide(L)'
;MRVYLGSDHAGFELKNHLVEWLKSAGHEPVDCGPHIYDADDDYPPFCLRAAERTVADSGSLGVVIGGSGNGEQMAANKVPGARCALAWSQETAALAREHNNANLVSVGARMHTTEEAVSFVETFLNTSFSEGERHQRRIGMLADYERTGELPPVPAHHPKAPQTSQD
;
A
#
# COMPACT_ATOMS: atom_id res chain seq x y z
N MET A 1 7.16 11.33 11.21
CA MET A 1 6.95 9.86 11.40
C MET A 1 7.91 9.07 10.51
N ARG A 2 8.19 7.81 10.82
CA ARG A 2 9.03 6.95 9.97
C ARG A 2 8.25 6.46 8.74
N VAL A 3 8.88 6.53 7.58
CA VAL A 3 8.30 6.10 6.30
C VAL A 3 9.27 5.18 5.56
N TYR A 4 8.87 3.94 5.27
CA TYR A 4 9.69 2.99 4.50
C TYR A 4 9.38 3.10 3.02
N LEU A 5 10.41 3.29 2.17
CA LEU A 5 10.24 3.45 0.73
C LEU A 5 10.87 2.28 -0.03
N GLY A 6 10.18 1.77 -1.05
CA GLY A 6 10.74 0.80 -1.99
C GLY A 6 10.30 1.12 -3.41
N SER A 7 11.12 0.86 -4.42
CA SER A 7 10.71 0.99 -5.81
C SER A 7 11.33 -0.06 -6.73
N ASP A 8 11.12 0.03 -8.03
CA ASP A 8 12.02 -0.47 -9.07
C ASP A 8 12.67 0.71 -9.79
N HIS A 9 13.32 0.45 -10.92
CA HIS A 9 13.88 1.45 -11.83
C HIS A 9 12.84 2.45 -12.34
N ALA A 10 11.60 2.01 -12.59
CA ALA A 10 10.56 2.88 -13.10
C ALA A 10 10.09 3.89 -12.03
N GLY A 11 10.19 3.53 -10.75
CA GLY A 11 9.91 4.40 -9.61
C GLY A 11 11.13 5.11 -9.02
N PHE A 12 12.35 4.82 -9.45
CA PHE A 12 13.60 5.23 -8.80
C PHE A 12 13.72 6.75 -8.59
N GLU A 13 13.47 7.55 -9.63
CA GLU A 13 13.58 9.01 -9.54
C GLU A 13 12.52 9.60 -8.58
N LEU A 14 11.27 9.16 -8.68
CA LEU A 14 10.20 9.59 -7.79
C LEU A 14 10.48 9.19 -6.33
N LYS A 15 11.02 7.98 -6.10
CA LYS A 15 11.42 7.52 -4.76
C LYS A 15 12.47 8.46 -4.16
N ASN A 16 13.52 8.78 -4.91
CA ASN A 16 14.59 9.65 -4.41
C ASN A 16 14.09 11.06 -4.14
N HIS A 17 13.21 11.58 -5.01
CA HIS A 17 12.52 12.84 -4.76
C HIS A 17 11.69 12.80 -3.46
N LEU A 18 10.91 11.74 -3.25
CA LEU A 18 10.11 11.55 -2.04
C LEU A 18 10.97 11.41 -0.78
N VAL A 19 12.13 10.75 -0.85
CA VAL A 19 13.08 10.70 0.29
C VAL A 19 13.50 12.11 0.71
N GLU A 20 13.85 12.98 -0.23
CA GLU A 20 14.24 14.35 0.11
C GLU A 20 13.06 15.20 0.57
N TRP A 21 11.90 15.08 -0.09
CA TRP A 21 10.67 15.76 0.34
C TRP A 21 10.27 15.35 1.76
N LEU A 22 10.28 14.05 2.08
CA LEU A 22 9.95 13.52 3.40
C LEU A 22 10.86 14.10 4.50
N LYS A 23 12.17 14.19 4.25
CA LYS A 23 13.09 14.84 5.19
C LYS A 23 12.70 16.31 5.41
N SER A 24 12.44 17.04 4.33
CA SER A 24 12.08 18.46 4.40
C SER A 24 10.75 18.70 5.11
N ALA A 25 9.81 17.76 5.00
CA ALA A 25 8.51 17.76 5.67
C ALA A 25 8.56 17.24 7.13
N GLY A 26 9.74 16.92 7.68
CA GLY A 26 9.89 16.49 9.08
C GLY A 26 9.59 15.00 9.33
N HIS A 27 9.59 14.18 8.28
CA HIS A 27 9.50 12.73 8.37
C HIS A 27 10.88 12.08 8.42
N GLU A 28 10.93 10.80 8.78
CA GLU A 28 12.14 9.98 8.82
C GLU A 28 12.04 8.92 7.70
N PRO A 29 12.47 9.22 6.47
CA PRO A 29 12.42 8.27 5.37
C PRO A 29 13.50 7.20 5.53
N VAL A 30 13.14 5.96 5.22
CA VAL A 30 14.04 4.81 5.17
C VAL A 30 13.95 4.19 3.79
N ASP A 31 14.97 4.44 2.98
CA ASP A 31 15.10 3.87 1.64
C ASP A 31 15.46 2.37 1.73
N CYS A 32 14.56 1.51 1.24
CA CYS A 32 14.77 0.07 1.14
C CYS A 32 15.27 -0.36 -0.24
N GLY A 33 15.54 0.61 -1.12
CA GLY A 33 16.08 0.43 -2.46
C GLY A 33 15.03 0.51 -3.57
N PRO A 34 15.48 0.42 -4.83
CA PRO A 34 16.86 0.34 -5.27
C PRO A 34 17.65 1.63 -4.94
N HIS A 35 18.95 1.47 -4.68
CA HIS A 35 19.85 2.60 -4.37
C HIS A 35 20.64 3.09 -5.58
N ILE A 36 20.56 2.37 -6.69
CA ILE A 36 21.11 2.72 -7.99
C ILE A 36 20.04 2.50 -9.05
N TYR A 37 20.12 3.23 -10.15
CA TYR A 37 19.27 2.97 -11.31
C TYR A 37 19.81 1.77 -12.10
N ASP A 38 18.95 0.77 -12.33
CA ASP A 38 19.21 -0.38 -13.18
C ASP A 38 17.93 -0.68 -13.98
N ALA A 39 17.94 -0.40 -15.29
CA ALA A 39 16.75 -0.48 -16.14
C ALA A 39 16.13 -1.88 -16.23
N ASP A 40 16.85 -2.92 -15.84
CA ASP A 40 16.43 -4.32 -15.88
C ASP A 40 16.10 -4.88 -14.48
N ASP A 41 16.05 -4.04 -13.44
CA ASP A 41 15.75 -4.51 -12.08
C ASP A 41 14.28 -4.93 -11.87
N ASP A 42 14.06 -5.65 -10.77
CA ASP A 42 12.76 -6.21 -10.39
C ASP A 42 12.22 -5.51 -9.14
N TYR A 43 10.94 -5.11 -9.14
CA TYR A 43 10.28 -4.46 -7.99
C TYR A 43 10.11 -5.32 -6.71
N PRO A 44 9.88 -6.66 -6.75
CA PRO A 44 9.49 -7.40 -5.54
C PRO A 44 10.50 -7.34 -4.38
N PRO A 45 11.82 -7.49 -4.59
CA PRO A 45 12.81 -7.41 -3.51
C PRO A 45 12.71 -6.11 -2.69
N PHE A 46 12.38 -4.99 -3.31
CA PHE A 46 12.34 -3.69 -2.64
C PHE A 46 10.98 -3.45 -1.97
N CYS A 47 9.89 -3.79 -2.66
CA CYS A 47 8.53 -3.65 -2.14
C CYS A 47 8.28 -4.54 -0.92
N LEU A 48 8.76 -5.79 -0.95
CA LEU A 48 8.63 -6.73 0.16
C LEU A 48 9.39 -6.22 1.40
N ARG A 49 10.60 -5.70 1.23
CA ARG A 49 11.38 -5.14 2.35
C ARG A 49 10.74 -3.90 2.96
N ALA A 50 10.20 -3.00 2.14
CA ALA A 50 9.46 -1.84 2.64
C ALA A 50 8.21 -2.28 3.43
N ALA A 51 7.46 -3.26 2.91
CA ALA A 51 6.26 -3.80 3.56
C ALA A 51 6.57 -4.54 4.87
N GLU A 52 7.55 -5.45 4.90
CA GLU A 52 7.93 -6.18 6.12
C GLU A 52 8.34 -5.23 7.24
N ARG A 53 9.16 -4.21 6.91
CA ARG A 53 9.61 -3.23 7.90
C ARG A 53 8.47 -2.34 8.38
N THR A 54 7.56 -1.96 7.50
CA THR A 54 6.36 -1.19 7.86
C THR A 54 5.47 -1.96 8.84
N VAL A 55 5.21 -3.24 8.56
CA VAL A 55 4.39 -4.08 9.44
C VAL A 55 5.06 -4.31 10.79
N ALA A 56 6.38 -4.52 10.81
CA ALA A 56 7.14 -4.75 12.03
C ALA A 56 7.29 -3.51 12.93
N ASP A 57 7.14 -2.31 12.37
CA ASP A 57 7.35 -1.03 13.06
C ASP A 57 6.02 -0.30 13.28
N SER A 58 5.43 -0.53 14.45
CA SER A 58 4.14 0.05 14.82
C SER A 58 4.15 1.58 14.78
N GLY A 59 3.23 2.17 14.01
CA GLY A 59 3.12 3.62 13.83
C GLY A 59 3.94 4.17 12.67
N SER A 60 4.72 3.33 11.96
CA SER A 60 5.30 3.68 10.67
C SER A 60 4.29 3.54 9.53
N LEU A 61 4.63 4.11 8.38
CA LEU A 61 3.92 3.92 7.12
C LEU A 61 4.91 3.53 6.01
N GLY A 62 4.40 2.99 4.91
CA GLY A 62 5.22 2.60 3.76
C GLY A 62 4.74 3.22 2.45
N VAL A 63 5.67 3.46 1.53
CA VAL A 63 5.41 3.92 0.17
C VAL A 63 6.16 3.01 -0.80
N VAL A 64 5.44 2.37 -1.72
CA VAL A 64 6.06 1.56 -2.79
C VAL A 64 5.77 2.17 -4.16
N ILE A 65 6.73 2.13 -5.08
CA ILE A 65 6.68 2.95 -6.30
C ILE A 65 7.18 2.15 -7.48
N GLY A 66 6.48 2.19 -8.60
CA GLY A 66 6.98 1.63 -9.85
C GLY A 66 6.36 2.31 -11.04
N GLY A 67 6.36 1.66 -12.20
CA GLY A 67 5.79 2.26 -13.40
C GLY A 67 4.30 2.59 -13.23
N SER A 68 3.50 1.61 -12.81
CA SER A 68 2.06 1.76 -12.58
C SER A 68 1.65 1.76 -11.12
N GLY A 69 2.49 1.26 -10.21
CA GLY A 69 2.16 1.04 -8.81
C GLY A 69 1.40 -0.27 -8.55
N ASN A 70 0.86 -0.96 -9.56
CA ASN A 70 0.09 -2.18 -9.36
C ASN A 70 0.97 -3.37 -8.93
N GLY A 71 2.06 -3.65 -9.64
CA GLY A 71 2.97 -4.74 -9.28
C GLY A 71 3.50 -4.57 -7.85
N GLU A 72 3.82 -3.34 -7.50
CA GLU A 72 4.39 -2.96 -6.22
C GLU A 72 3.41 -3.19 -5.07
N GLN A 73 2.15 -2.76 -5.20
CA GLN A 73 1.14 -3.06 -4.18
C GLN A 73 0.76 -4.54 -4.16
N MET A 74 0.78 -5.26 -5.29
CA MET A 74 0.55 -6.70 -5.31
C MET A 74 1.63 -7.43 -4.51
N ALA A 75 2.91 -7.06 -4.68
CA ALA A 75 4.01 -7.61 -3.90
C ALA A 75 3.91 -7.23 -2.42
N ALA A 76 3.70 -5.96 -2.10
CA ALA A 76 3.57 -5.49 -0.72
C ALA A 76 2.43 -6.22 0.03
N ASN A 77 1.28 -6.42 -0.60
CA ASN A 77 0.14 -7.15 0.00
C ASN A 77 0.37 -8.66 0.17
N LYS A 78 1.51 -9.22 -0.26
CA LYS A 78 1.90 -10.60 0.10
C LYS A 78 2.58 -10.71 1.45
N VAL A 79 3.00 -9.59 2.04
CA VAL A 79 3.58 -9.57 3.37
C VAL A 79 2.45 -9.69 4.41
N PRO A 80 2.49 -10.68 5.32
CA PRO A 80 1.48 -10.83 6.36
C PRO A 80 1.25 -9.54 7.15
N GLY A 81 0.00 -9.10 7.27
CA GLY A 81 -0.38 -7.88 7.98
C GLY A 81 -0.22 -6.58 7.18
N ALA A 82 0.31 -6.64 5.95
CA ALA A 82 0.38 -5.50 5.07
C ALA A 82 -0.99 -5.21 4.43
N ARG A 83 -1.33 -3.94 4.34
CA ARG A 83 -2.49 -3.40 3.62
C ARG A 83 -1.98 -2.25 2.77
N CYS A 84 -1.63 -2.56 1.52
CA CYS A 84 -1.10 -1.62 0.56
C CYS A 84 -2.17 -1.22 -0.45
N ALA A 85 -2.59 0.05 -0.43
CA ALA A 85 -3.52 0.61 -1.43
C ALA A 85 -2.76 1.14 -2.65
N LEU A 86 -3.40 1.20 -3.81
CA LEU A 86 -2.91 1.99 -4.94
C LEU A 86 -3.56 3.39 -4.87
N ALA A 87 -2.74 4.43 -4.76
CA ALA A 87 -3.21 5.81 -4.84
C ALA A 87 -2.95 6.37 -6.24
N TRP A 88 -4.00 6.92 -6.84
CA TRP A 88 -3.97 7.58 -8.16
C TRP A 88 -4.71 8.92 -8.13
N SER A 89 -5.07 9.38 -6.93
CA SER A 89 -5.67 10.68 -6.62
C SER A 89 -5.52 10.97 -5.12
N GLN A 90 -5.65 12.24 -4.70
CA GLN A 90 -5.70 12.57 -3.27
C GLN A 90 -6.88 11.88 -2.56
N GLU A 91 -8.02 11.76 -3.25
CA GLU A 91 -9.20 11.06 -2.71
C GLU A 91 -8.90 9.59 -2.39
N THR A 92 -8.26 8.87 -3.32
CA THR A 92 -7.92 7.46 -3.09
C THR A 92 -6.83 7.28 -2.04
N ALA A 93 -5.88 8.22 -1.94
CA ALA A 93 -4.90 8.27 -0.86
C ALA A 93 -5.55 8.47 0.52
N ALA A 94 -6.50 9.41 0.64
CA ALA A 94 -7.24 9.64 1.88
C ALA A 94 -8.09 8.42 2.28
N LEU A 95 -8.88 7.89 1.33
CA LEU A 95 -9.74 6.73 1.56
C LEU A 95 -8.94 5.47 1.96
N ALA A 96 -7.73 5.30 1.44
CA ALA A 96 -6.84 4.22 1.85
C ALA A 96 -6.55 4.24 3.35
N ARG A 97 -6.32 5.42 3.93
CA ARG A 97 -6.15 5.57 5.38
C ARG A 97 -7.47 5.45 6.11
N GLU A 98 -8.46 6.25 5.73
CA GLU A 98 -9.74 6.38 6.44
C GLU A 98 -10.50 5.06 6.54
N HIS A 99 -10.55 4.30 5.44
CA HIS A 99 -11.42 3.13 5.32
C HIS A 99 -10.69 1.80 5.42
N ASN A 100 -9.45 1.73 4.94
CA ASN A 100 -8.69 0.48 4.90
C ASN A 100 -7.64 0.39 6.00
N ASN A 101 -7.41 1.49 6.74
CA ASN A 101 -6.26 1.63 7.62
C ASN A 101 -4.99 1.11 6.94
N ALA A 102 -4.82 1.46 5.66
CA ALA A 102 -3.70 0.99 4.86
C ALA A 102 -2.40 1.48 5.50
N ASN A 103 -1.48 0.57 5.80
CA ASN A 103 -0.17 0.91 6.35
C ASN A 103 0.85 1.18 5.23
N LEU A 104 0.53 0.80 4.00
CA LEU A 104 1.30 1.17 2.82
C LEU A 104 0.43 1.82 1.74
N VAL A 105 1.05 2.67 0.92
CA VAL A 105 0.49 3.18 -0.32
C VAL A 105 1.44 2.92 -1.48
N SER A 106 0.88 2.62 -2.64
CA SER A 106 1.61 2.51 -3.88
C SER A 106 1.24 3.64 -4.84
N VAL A 107 2.23 4.15 -5.58
CA VAL A 107 2.04 5.20 -6.59
C VAL A 107 2.73 4.82 -7.89
N GLY A 108 2.05 5.03 -9.01
CA GLY A 108 2.61 4.84 -10.35
C GLY A 108 3.38 6.06 -10.82
N ALA A 109 4.71 5.99 -10.87
CA ALA A 109 5.59 7.09 -11.27
C ALA A 109 5.41 7.51 -12.74
N ARG A 110 4.91 6.62 -13.62
CA ARG A 110 4.64 6.94 -15.03
C ARG A 110 3.21 7.45 -15.28
N MET A 111 2.40 7.52 -14.23
CA MET A 111 0.96 7.85 -14.34
C MET A 111 0.64 9.30 -13.96
N HIS A 112 1.58 9.99 -13.32
CA HIS A 112 1.35 11.29 -12.68
C HIS A 112 2.59 12.18 -12.81
N THR A 113 2.41 13.49 -12.66
CA THR A 113 3.57 14.35 -12.41
C THR A 113 4.16 14.07 -11.02
N THR A 114 5.42 14.47 -10.80
CA THR A 114 6.06 14.36 -9.48
C THR A 114 5.26 15.09 -8.42
N GLU A 115 4.74 16.28 -8.72
CA GLU A 115 3.95 17.10 -7.80
C GLU A 115 2.64 16.42 -7.41
N GLU A 116 1.93 15.82 -8.37
CA GLU A 116 0.73 15.04 -8.12
C GLU A 116 1.04 13.84 -7.21
N ALA A 117 2.07 13.06 -7.55
CA ALA A 117 2.48 11.90 -6.78
C ALA A 117 2.86 12.27 -5.33
N VAL A 118 3.60 13.37 -5.14
CA VAL A 118 3.93 13.91 -3.81
C VAL A 118 2.65 14.29 -3.06
N SER A 119 1.68 14.94 -3.71
CA SER A 119 0.41 15.31 -3.06
C SER A 119 -0.40 14.09 -2.59
N PHE A 120 -0.32 12.96 -3.30
CA PHE A 120 -0.99 11.72 -2.90
C PHE A 120 -0.32 11.12 -1.68
N VAL A 121 1.02 11.06 -1.67
CA VAL A 121 1.79 10.58 -0.52
C VAL A 121 1.56 11.48 0.69
N GLU A 122 1.60 12.80 0.53
CA GLU A 122 1.30 13.76 1.59
C GLU A 122 -0.10 13.54 2.18
N THR A 123 -1.10 13.41 1.32
CA THR A 123 -2.49 13.15 1.75
C THR A 123 -2.54 11.84 2.55
N PHE A 124 -1.94 10.76 2.04
CA PHE A 124 -1.88 9.48 2.74
C PHE A 124 -1.19 9.57 4.11
N LEU A 125 -0.11 10.33 4.25
CA LEU A 125 0.62 10.43 5.52
C LEU A 125 -0.12 11.27 6.56
N ASN A 126 -0.90 12.27 6.11
CA ASN A 126 -1.63 13.19 6.99
C ASN A 126 -3.05 12.72 7.33
N THR A 127 -3.60 11.77 6.59
CA THR A 127 -4.93 11.24 6.86
C THR A 127 -4.91 10.13 7.93
N SER A 128 -5.74 10.31 8.96
CA SER A 128 -5.91 9.34 10.05
C SER A 128 -6.94 8.26 9.69
N PHE A 129 -6.82 7.08 10.30
CA PHE A 129 -7.86 6.06 10.20
C PHE A 129 -9.14 6.55 10.87
N SER A 130 -10.31 6.32 10.24
CA SER A 130 -11.60 6.81 10.75
C SER A 130 -12.14 6.05 11.96
N GLU A 131 -11.56 4.89 12.28
CA GLU A 131 -11.98 4.00 13.38
C GLU A 131 -13.46 3.55 13.32
N GLY A 132 -14.16 3.74 12.19
CA GLY A 132 -15.56 3.32 12.08
C GLY A 132 -15.74 1.79 12.24
N GLU A 133 -16.74 1.37 13.02
CA GLU A 133 -16.99 -0.06 13.32
C GLU A 133 -17.06 -0.95 12.07
N ARG A 134 -17.66 -0.44 10.98
CA ARG A 134 -17.75 -1.17 9.70
C ARG A 134 -16.37 -1.42 9.07
N HIS A 135 -15.43 -0.51 9.24
CA HIS A 135 -14.09 -0.59 8.68
C HIS A 135 -13.24 -1.56 9.49
N GLN A 136 -13.28 -1.43 10.82
CA GLN A 136 -12.61 -2.36 11.74
C GLN A 136 -13.09 -3.80 11.51
N ARG A 137 -14.40 -4.03 11.40
CA ARG A 137 -14.96 -5.36 11.11
C ARG A 137 -14.40 -5.97 9.81
N ARG A 138 -14.33 -5.18 8.73
CA ARG A 138 -13.84 -5.64 7.42
C ARG A 138 -12.33 -5.95 7.46
N ILE A 139 -11.55 -5.11 8.14
CA ILE A 139 -10.11 -5.35 8.36
C ILE A 139 -9.92 -6.64 9.17
N GLY A 140 -10.73 -6.86 10.21
CA GLY A 140 -10.72 -8.10 11.00
C GLY A 140 -11.00 -9.34 10.16
N MET A 141 -12.03 -9.30 9.28
CA MET A 141 -12.33 -10.39 8.36
C MET A 141 -11.15 -10.72 7.44
N LEU A 142 -10.45 -9.71 6.91
CA LEU A 142 -9.27 -9.91 6.07
C LEU A 142 -8.10 -10.51 6.86
N ALA A 143 -7.84 -10.01 8.07
CA ALA A 143 -6.79 -10.53 8.93
C ALA A 143 -7.04 -11.99 9.36
N ASP A 144 -8.30 -12.35 9.64
CA ASP A 144 -8.67 -13.73 9.95
C ASP A 144 -8.48 -14.66 8.74
N TYR A 145 -8.87 -14.23 7.54
CA TYR A 145 -8.61 -14.98 6.32
C TYR A 145 -7.11 -15.14 6.06
N GLU A 146 -6.33 -14.08 6.21
CA GLU A 146 -4.86 -14.12 6.03
C GLU A 146 -4.20 -15.13 6.98
N ARG A 147 -4.66 -15.22 8.23
CA ARG A 147 -4.13 -16.15 9.25
C ARG A 147 -4.55 -17.60 9.05
N THR A 148 -5.77 -17.83 8.55
CA THR A 148 -6.41 -19.17 8.59
C THR A 148 -6.60 -19.79 7.21
N GLY A 149 -6.69 -18.98 6.15
CA GLY A 149 -7.15 -19.40 4.83
C GLY A 149 -8.65 -19.68 4.74
N GLU A 150 -9.41 -19.50 5.82
CA GLU A 150 -10.85 -19.78 5.86
C GLU A 150 -11.67 -18.59 5.37
N LEU A 151 -12.56 -18.81 4.40
CA LEU A 151 -13.42 -17.77 3.87
C LEU A 151 -14.46 -17.33 4.91
N PRO A 152 -14.65 -16.01 5.15
CA PRO A 152 -15.74 -15.55 5.99
C PRO A 152 -17.09 -15.91 5.34
N PRO A 153 -18.14 -16.17 6.15
CA PRO A 153 -19.43 -16.55 5.60
C PRO A 153 -20.03 -15.42 4.76
N VAL A 154 -20.58 -15.77 3.60
CA VAL A 154 -21.40 -14.84 2.81
C VAL A 154 -22.67 -14.51 3.62
N PRO A 155 -23.08 -13.24 3.74
CA PRO A 155 -24.25 -12.86 4.51
C PRO A 155 -25.51 -13.61 4.08
N ALA A 156 -26.33 -14.07 5.03
CA ALA A 156 -27.48 -14.94 4.77
C ALA A 156 -28.55 -14.34 3.85
N HIS A 157 -28.62 -13.01 3.76
CA HIS A 157 -29.54 -12.29 2.86
C HIS A 157 -29.02 -12.19 1.41
N HIS A 158 -27.77 -12.58 1.15
CA HIS A 158 -27.22 -12.62 -0.19
C HIS A 158 -27.81 -13.83 -0.96
N PRO A 159 -28.30 -13.64 -2.20
CA PRO A 159 -28.80 -14.75 -2.99
C PRO A 159 -27.70 -15.80 -3.18
N LYS A 160 -28.07 -17.08 -3.00
CA LYS A 160 -27.18 -18.21 -3.34
C LYS A 160 -27.15 -18.35 -4.85
N ALA A 161 -25.97 -18.65 -5.40
CA ALA A 161 -25.88 -19.04 -6.80
C ALA A 161 -26.83 -20.23 -7.07
N PRO A 162 -27.51 -20.28 -8.22
CA PRO A 162 -28.34 -21.43 -8.55
C PRO A 162 -27.47 -22.68 -8.50
N GLN A 163 -27.90 -23.69 -7.74
CA GLN A 163 -27.27 -25.00 -7.80
C GLN A 163 -27.50 -25.52 -9.22
N THR A 164 -26.46 -25.57 -10.03
CA THR A 164 -26.51 -26.34 -11.28
C THR A 164 -26.72 -27.79 -10.89
N SER A 165 -27.94 -28.29 -11.10
CA SER A 165 -28.22 -29.73 -11.08
C SER A 165 -27.31 -30.39 -12.11
N GLN A 166 -26.32 -31.14 -11.65
CA GLN A 166 -25.65 -32.12 -12.50
C GLN A 166 -26.63 -33.29 -12.64
N ASP A 167 -27.27 -33.38 -13.80
CA ASP A 167 -27.85 -34.63 -14.33
C ASP A 167 -26.75 -35.42 -15.05
#